data_AF-A0A933C1E8-F1
#
_entry.id   AF-A0A933C1E8-F1
#
_cell.length_a   1.000
_cell.length_b   1.000
_cell.length_c   1.000
_cell.angle_alpha   90.00
_cell.angle_beta   90.00
_cell.angle_gamma   90.00
#
_symmetry.space_group_name_H-M   'P 1'
#
loop_
_entity.id
_entity.type
_entity.pdbx_description
1 polymer ?
#
loop_
_entity_poly.entity_id
_entity_poly.type
_entity_poly.pdbx_seq_one_letter_code
_entity_poly.pdbx_strand_id
1 'polypeptide(L)'
;MPAPSPWPPRRLPAAVRRRLEVATAIAWEALVEAHTRHALQFVALLAHRLPFDEAVDRYLRDMDVGDVTATAVRPRVLTALEDAERSDAGRPSLPAPDEGGEPVEGWKRFRPDVLMRGVQERHRRREETERWIQLAIARAEEGVISAHVDNAITFAATLADHMPLDRAIEAYIAAVPLTGGRAQAVLQRTLARLAEAQFPAAGPAAATEDADS
;
A
#
# COMPACT_ATOMS: atom_id res chain seq x y z
N MET A 1 -23.07 15.21 29.51
CA MET A 1 -22.56 14.00 28.82
C MET A 1 -22.19 12.98 29.87
N PRO A 2 -22.96 11.89 30.08
CA PRO A 2 -22.54 10.85 31.01
C PRO A 2 -21.31 10.14 30.45
N ALA A 3 -20.28 9.98 31.27
CA ALA A 3 -19.06 9.26 30.92
C ALA A 3 -19.38 7.77 30.64
N PRO A 4 -18.77 7.14 29.62
CA PRO A 4 -18.93 5.71 29.41
C PRO A 4 -18.42 4.94 30.63
N SER A 5 -19.28 4.11 31.22
CA SER A 5 -18.92 3.29 32.37
C SER A 5 -17.69 2.43 32.06
N PRO A 6 -16.68 2.39 32.95
CA PRO A 6 -15.58 1.45 32.84
C PRO A 6 -16.12 0.07 33.18
N TRP A 7 -16.54 -0.69 32.16
CA TRP A 7 -16.74 -2.12 32.34
C TRP A 7 -15.40 -2.70 32.81
N PRO A 8 -15.38 -3.53 33.87
CA PRO A 8 -14.15 -4.15 34.30
C PRO A 8 -13.60 -4.98 33.14
N PRO A 9 -12.30 -4.94 32.83
CA PRO A 9 -11.74 -5.76 31.77
C PRO A 9 -11.90 -7.22 32.18
N ARG A 10 -12.91 -7.90 31.63
CA ARG A 10 -12.99 -9.35 31.70
C ARG A 10 -11.70 -9.85 31.09
N ARG A 11 -10.85 -10.48 31.90
CA ARG A 11 -9.63 -11.11 31.38
C ARG A 11 -10.06 -12.13 30.33
N LEU A 12 -9.64 -11.90 29.09
CA LEU A 12 -9.97 -12.80 27.99
C LEU A 12 -9.52 -14.23 28.33
N PRO A 13 -10.31 -15.27 28.01
CA PRO A 13 -9.91 -16.65 28.20
C PRO A 13 -8.54 -16.96 27.55
N ALA A 14 -7.78 -17.90 28.10
CA ALA A 14 -6.44 -18.23 27.60
C ALA A 14 -6.45 -18.67 26.11
N ALA A 15 -7.47 -19.43 25.71
CA ALA A 15 -7.65 -19.83 24.32
C ALA A 15 -7.86 -18.62 23.38
N VAL A 16 -8.59 -17.60 23.84
CA VAL A 16 -8.84 -16.38 23.06
C VAL A 16 -7.58 -15.57 22.93
N ARG A 17 -6.82 -15.38 24.03
CA ARG A 17 -5.52 -14.70 23.98
C ARG A 17 -4.57 -15.37 22.98
N ARG A 18 -4.51 -16.69 22.98
CA ARG A 18 -3.69 -17.44 22.02
C ARG A 18 -4.14 -17.23 20.57
N ARG A 19 -5.45 -17.19 20.32
CA ARG A 19 -5.98 -16.86 18.98
C ARG A 19 -5.64 -15.43 18.58
N LEU A 20 -5.66 -14.48 19.50
CA LEU A 20 -5.24 -13.10 19.23
C LEU A 20 -3.74 -13.01 18.91
N GLU A 21 -2.89 -13.71 19.66
CA GLU A 21 -1.45 -13.79 19.35
C GLU A 21 -1.21 -14.32 17.93
N VAL A 22 -1.93 -15.37 17.54
CA VAL A 22 -1.89 -15.92 16.17
C VAL A 22 -2.45 -14.91 15.15
N ALA A 23 -3.57 -14.26 15.44
CA ALA A 23 -4.17 -13.27 14.55
C ALA A 23 -3.24 -12.06 14.35
N THR A 24 -2.56 -11.59 15.40
CA THR A 24 -1.55 -10.54 15.30
C THR A 24 -0.35 -10.97 14.48
N ALA A 25 0.12 -12.22 14.62
CA ALA A 25 1.20 -12.76 13.80
C ALA A 25 0.81 -12.85 12.31
N ILE A 26 -0.39 -13.37 12.02
CA ILE A 26 -0.94 -13.40 10.66
C ILE A 26 -1.07 -11.99 10.09
N ALA A 27 -1.56 -11.04 10.90
CA ALA A 27 -1.70 -9.66 10.49
C ALA A 27 -0.35 -9.03 10.15
N TRP A 28 0.67 -9.28 10.97
CA TRP A 28 2.03 -8.82 10.69
C TRP A 28 2.59 -9.37 9.38
N GLU A 29 2.47 -10.69 9.15
CA GLU A 29 2.91 -11.30 7.89
C GLU A 29 2.15 -10.74 6.69
N ALA A 30 0.83 -10.56 6.79
CA ALA A 30 0.01 -9.98 5.73
C ALA A 30 0.44 -8.54 5.38
N LEU A 31 0.86 -7.75 6.37
CA LEU A 31 1.37 -6.40 6.15
C LEU A 31 2.74 -6.40 5.48
N VAL A 32 3.63 -7.29 5.91
CA VAL A 32 4.93 -7.47 5.28
C VAL A 32 4.77 -7.90 3.81
N GLU A 33 3.85 -8.81 3.54
CA GLU A 33 3.50 -9.24 2.18
C GLU A 33 2.93 -8.07 1.35
N ALA A 34 1.99 -7.31 1.91
CA ALA A 34 1.42 -6.14 1.24
C ALA A 34 2.49 -5.11 0.87
N HIS A 35 3.39 -4.78 1.80
CA HIS A 35 4.51 -3.88 1.54
C HIS A 35 5.48 -4.45 0.49
N THR A 36 5.82 -5.73 0.57
CA THR A 36 6.70 -6.40 -0.41
C THR A 36 6.12 -6.30 -1.81
N ARG A 37 4.84 -6.67 -1.98
CA ARG A 37 4.12 -6.60 -3.25
C ARG A 37 4.10 -5.17 -3.82
N HIS A 38 3.83 -4.18 -2.98
CA HIS A 38 3.78 -2.78 -3.43
C HIS A 38 5.17 -2.17 -3.68
N ALA A 39 6.19 -2.56 -2.92
CA ALA A 39 7.58 -2.18 -3.17
C ALA A 39 8.05 -2.71 -4.54
N LEU A 40 7.76 -3.97 -4.87
CA LEU A 40 8.07 -4.53 -6.18
C LEU A 40 7.37 -3.79 -7.33
N GLN A 41 6.09 -3.44 -7.16
CA GLN A 41 5.36 -2.63 -8.13
C GLN A 41 5.97 -1.23 -8.29
N PHE A 42 6.38 -0.61 -7.19
CA PHE A 42 7.02 0.70 -7.16
C PHE A 42 8.38 0.69 -7.88
N VAL A 43 9.22 -0.31 -7.57
CA VAL A 43 10.51 -0.52 -8.21
C VAL A 43 10.34 -0.76 -9.71
N ALA A 44 9.43 -1.64 -10.11
CA ALA A 44 9.17 -1.94 -11.52
C ALA A 44 8.70 -0.69 -12.29
N LEU A 45 7.83 0.13 -11.69
CA LEU A 45 7.34 1.37 -12.29
C LEU A 45 8.46 2.39 -12.53
N LEU A 46 9.46 2.42 -11.64
CA LEU A 46 10.52 3.43 -11.63
C LEU A 46 11.88 2.90 -12.10
N ALA A 47 11.95 1.68 -12.64
CA ALA A 47 13.19 1.01 -13.02
C ALA A 47 14.06 1.82 -14.00
N HIS A 48 13.44 2.60 -14.90
CA HIS A 48 14.16 3.46 -15.85
C HIS A 48 14.43 4.88 -15.33
N ARG A 49 14.00 5.20 -14.10
CA ARG A 49 14.03 6.54 -13.51
C ARG A 49 14.90 6.61 -12.26
N LEU A 50 14.98 5.53 -11.49
CA LEU A 50 15.73 5.44 -10.24
C LEU A 50 16.54 4.13 -10.20
N PRO A 51 17.76 4.16 -9.64
CA PRO A 51 18.46 2.94 -9.24
C PRO A 51 17.61 2.12 -8.27
N PHE A 52 17.80 0.80 -8.32
CA PHE A 52 17.04 -0.15 -7.52
C PHE A 52 17.08 0.16 -6.00
N ASP A 53 18.28 0.25 -5.42
CA ASP A 53 18.44 0.47 -3.98
C ASP A 53 17.81 1.80 -3.55
N GLU A 54 17.93 2.84 -4.40
CA GLU A 54 17.30 4.13 -4.18
C GLU A 54 15.76 4.04 -4.21
N ALA A 55 15.20 3.26 -5.14
CA ALA A 55 13.75 3.05 -5.23
C ALA A 55 13.20 2.31 -4.01
N VAL A 56 13.90 1.28 -3.51
CA VAL A 56 13.50 0.56 -2.28
C VAL A 56 13.59 1.47 -1.06
N ASP A 57 14.70 2.20 -0.90
CA ASP A 57 14.86 3.16 0.19
C ASP A 57 13.82 4.27 0.13
N ARG A 58 13.48 4.74 -1.08
CA ARG A 58 12.44 5.73 -1.30
C ARG A 58 11.06 5.21 -0.91
N TYR A 59 10.70 4.01 -1.35
CA TYR A 59 9.44 3.39 -0.98
C TYR A 59 9.28 3.27 0.54
N LEU A 60 10.27 2.69 1.23
CA LEU A 60 10.19 2.44 2.67
C LEU A 60 10.07 3.74 3.48
N ARG A 61 10.78 4.78 3.04
CA ARG A 61 10.74 6.10 3.67
C ARG A 61 9.41 6.81 3.44
N ASP A 62 8.95 6.87 2.20
CA ASP A 62 7.71 7.60 1.84
C ASP A 62 6.46 6.91 2.39
N MET A 63 6.50 5.57 2.52
CA MET A 63 5.47 4.78 3.20
C MET A 63 5.60 4.77 4.73
N ASP A 64 6.60 5.44 5.31
CA ASP A 64 6.84 5.48 6.77
C ASP A 64 6.84 4.06 7.39
N VAL A 65 7.57 3.13 6.75
CA VAL A 65 7.64 1.73 7.16
C VAL A 65 8.60 1.60 8.33
N GLY A 66 8.10 1.20 9.50
CA GLY A 66 8.91 1.02 10.70
C GLY A 66 10.02 -0.03 10.53
N ASP A 67 11.12 0.14 11.26
CA ASP A 67 12.38 -0.60 11.10
C ASP A 67 12.22 -2.13 11.07
N VAL A 68 11.36 -2.68 11.93
CA VAL A 68 11.11 -4.12 12.01
C VAL A 68 10.50 -4.64 10.70
N THR A 69 9.48 -3.95 10.19
CA THR A 69 8.83 -4.30 8.91
C THR A 69 9.78 -4.05 7.75
N ALA A 70 10.53 -2.95 7.75
CA ALA A 70 11.51 -2.65 6.71
C ALA A 70 12.60 -3.73 6.60
N THR A 71 13.09 -4.23 7.74
CA THR A 71 14.06 -5.33 7.82
C THR A 71 13.51 -6.63 7.22
N ALA A 72 12.20 -6.85 7.30
CA ALA A 72 11.53 -8.02 6.75
C ALA A 72 11.18 -7.87 5.25
N VAL A 73 10.92 -6.64 4.79
CA VAL A 73 10.53 -6.34 3.39
C VAL A 73 11.73 -6.30 2.46
N ARG A 74 12.82 -5.61 2.84
CA ARG A 74 14.04 -5.46 2.01
C ARG A 74 14.56 -6.77 1.42
N PRO A 75 14.85 -7.82 2.23
CA PRO A 75 15.37 -9.08 1.70
C PRO A 75 14.36 -9.78 0.78
N ARG A 76 13.07 -9.71 1.08
CA ARG A 76 12.03 -10.31 0.21
C ARG A 76 11.96 -9.66 -1.16
N VAL A 77 12.08 -8.32 -1.22
CA VAL A 77 12.13 -7.58 -2.49
C VAL A 77 13.37 -7.97 -3.30
N LEU A 78 14.53 -8.08 -2.65
CA LEU A 78 15.77 -8.54 -3.28
C LEU A 78 15.63 -9.95 -3.87
N THR A 79 15.14 -10.92 -3.07
CA THR A 79 14.93 -12.30 -3.51
C THR A 79 13.95 -12.38 -4.68
N ALA A 80 12.81 -11.67 -4.60
CA ALA A 80 11.79 -11.73 -5.63
C ALA A 80 12.28 -11.17 -6.99
N LEU A 81 13.21 -10.21 -6.98
CA LEU A 81 13.81 -9.70 -8.20
C LEU A 81 14.83 -10.66 -8.79
N GLU A 82 15.68 -11.27 -7.97
CA GLU A 82 16.61 -12.29 -8.45
C GLU A 82 15.85 -13.45 -9.13
N ASP A 83 14.72 -13.86 -8.55
CA ASP A 83 13.86 -14.89 -9.12
C ASP A 83 13.19 -14.43 -10.44
N ALA A 84 12.81 -13.16 -10.55
CA ALA A 84 12.27 -12.59 -11.78
C ALA A 84 13.32 -12.52 -12.90
N GLU A 85 14.54 -12.08 -12.60
CA GLU A 85 15.66 -12.03 -13.55
C GLU A 85 16.06 -13.42 -14.03
N ARG A 86 16.16 -14.39 -13.11
CA ARG A 86 16.42 -15.80 -13.46
C ARG A 86 15.34 -16.37 -14.38
N SER A 87 14.09 -15.97 -14.17
CA SER A 87 12.96 -16.40 -14.99
C SER A 87 12.98 -15.76 -16.39
N ASP A 88 13.43 -14.51 -16.51
CA ASP A 88 13.50 -13.79 -17.80
C ASP A 88 14.73 -14.17 -18.63
N ALA A 89 15.84 -14.58 -17.99
CA ALA A 89 17.03 -15.13 -18.67
C ALA A 89 16.76 -16.42 -19.49
N GLY A 90 15.59 -17.05 -19.31
CA GLY A 90 15.10 -18.14 -20.14
C GLY A 90 14.42 -17.72 -21.46
N ARG A 91 14.21 -16.42 -21.70
CA ARG A 91 13.66 -15.88 -22.95
C ARG A 91 14.77 -15.42 -23.90
N PRO A 92 14.73 -15.79 -25.19
CA PRO A 92 15.66 -15.24 -26.17
C PRO A 92 15.38 -13.74 -26.36
N SER A 93 16.32 -12.88 -25.95
CA SER A 93 16.29 -11.44 -26.25
C SER A 93 16.46 -11.21 -27.74
N LEU A 94 15.50 -10.52 -28.36
CA LEU A 94 15.66 -9.95 -29.69
C LEU A 94 16.66 -8.78 -29.61
N PRO A 95 17.58 -8.64 -30.58
CA PRO A 95 18.49 -7.51 -30.61
C PRO A 95 17.72 -6.20 -30.81
N ALA A 96 18.05 -5.19 -30.01
CA ALA A 96 17.53 -3.84 -30.16
C ALA A 96 17.95 -3.24 -31.52
N PRO A 97 17.12 -2.40 -32.14
CA PRO A 97 17.49 -1.71 -33.38
C PRO A 97 18.61 -0.71 -33.10
N ASP A 98 19.57 -0.70 -34.03
CA ASP A 98 20.75 0.17 -34.09
C ASP A 98 20.33 1.66 -34.11
N GLU A 99 20.67 2.40 -33.05
CA GLU A 99 20.48 3.85 -33.00
C GLU A 99 21.54 4.54 -33.86
N GLY A 100 21.21 4.76 -35.13
CA GLY A 100 21.92 5.66 -36.03
C GLY A 100 21.78 7.12 -35.58
N GLY A 101 22.62 7.55 -34.63
CA GLY A 101 22.78 8.95 -34.24
C GLY A 101 23.83 9.66 -35.09
N GLU A 102 23.41 10.57 -35.97
CA GLU A 102 24.35 11.45 -36.68
C GLU A 102 25.14 12.35 -35.71
N PRO A 103 26.43 12.63 -36.01
CA PRO A 103 27.26 13.47 -35.15
C PRO A 103 26.82 14.94 -35.26
N VAL A 104 26.14 15.44 -34.22
CA VAL A 104 25.74 16.85 -34.15
C VAL A 104 26.96 17.72 -33.81
N GLU A 105 27.35 18.55 -34.78
CA GLU A 105 28.41 19.59 -34.75
C GLU A 105 28.65 20.25 -33.36
N GLY A 106 29.86 20.07 -32.82
CA GLY A 106 30.21 20.32 -31.41
C GLY A 106 30.13 21.76 -30.86
N TRP A 107 29.84 22.78 -31.68
CA TRP A 107 29.69 24.17 -31.24
C TRP A 107 28.22 24.56 -30.99
N LYS A 108 27.25 23.85 -31.59
CA LYS A 108 25.81 24.09 -31.37
C LYS A 108 25.32 23.64 -29.99
N ARG A 109 26.06 22.75 -29.31
CA ARG A 109 25.76 22.26 -27.95
C ARG A 109 25.86 23.33 -26.86
N PHE A 110 26.55 24.44 -27.15
CA PHE A 110 26.75 25.55 -26.21
C PHE A 110 25.85 26.77 -26.48
N ARG A 111 24.86 26.64 -27.38
CA ARG A 111 23.82 27.66 -27.55
C ARG A 111 23.01 27.80 -26.25
N PRO A 112 22.83 29.02 -25.71
CA PRO A 112 22.04 29.24 -24.49
C PRO A 112 20.64 28.62 -24.57
N ASP A 113 19.98 28.68 -25.73
CA ASP A 113 18.64 28.10 -25.93
C ASP A 113 18.62 26.57 -25.86
N VAL A 114 19.67 25.89 -26.35
CA VAL A 114 19.79 24.42 -26.31
C VAL A 114 20.09 23.97 -24.88
N LEU A 115 20.92 24.72 -24.15
CA LEU A 115 21.20 24.48 -22.73
C LEU A 115 19.93 24.69 -21.88
N MET A 116 19.19 25.79 -22.12
CA MET A 116 17.93 26.07 -21.44
C MET A 116 16.88 25.00 -21.73
N ARG A 117 16.75 24.55 -22.98
CA ARG A 117 15.87 23.44 -23.36
C ARG A 117 16.26 22.13 -22.66
N GLY A 118 17.56 21.84 -22.56
CA GLY A 118 18.06 20.68 -21.82
C GLY A 118 17.80 20.76 -20.31
N VAL A 119 17.89 21.95 -19.70
CA VAL A 119 17.51 22.18 -18.30
C VAL A 119 16.00 22.01 -18.10
N GLN A 120 15.18 22.60 -18.97
CA GLN A 120 13.72 22.46 -18.91
C GLN A 120 13.27 21.00 -19.08
N GLU A 121 13.87 20.27 -20.03
CA GLU A 121 13.54 18.86 -20.24
C GLU A 121 13.91 17.99 -19.02
N ARG A 122 15.06 18.27 -18.38
CA ARG A 122 15.45 17.62 -17.12
C ARG A 122 14.48 17.96 -15.99
N HIS A 123 14.04 19.21 -15.89
CA HIS A 123 13.07 19.63 -14.89
C HIS A 123 11.72 18.92 -15.09
N ARG A 124 11.22 18.89 -16.33
CA ARG A 124 9.98 18.21 -16.70
C ARG A 124 10.03 16.73 -16.37
N ARG A 125 11.13 16.03 -16.69
CA ARG A 125 11.31 14.61 -16.33
C ARG A 125 11.32 14.39 -14.83
N ARG A 126 11.95 15.28 -14.06
CA ARG A 126 11.94 15.22 -12.59
C ARG A 126 10.54 15.39 -12.02
N GLU A 127 9.80 16.39 -12.49
CA GLU A 127 8.40 16.59 -12.08
C GLU A 127 7.54 15.38 -12.41
N GLU A 128 7.72 14.80 -13.59
CA GLU A 128 6.98 13.62 -13.99
C GLU A 128 7.32 12.43 -13.09
N THR A 129 8.61 12.18 -12.81
CA THR A 129 9.05 11.13 -11.89
C THR A 129 8.46 11.32 -10.50
N GLU A 130 8.45 12.54 -9.97
CA GLU A 130 7.85 12.83 -8.66
C GLU A 130 6.34 12.56 -8.67
N ARG A 131 5.62 12.91 -9.74
CA ARG A 131 4.20 12.57 -9.89
C ARG A 131 3.97 11.06 -9.90
N TRP A 132 4.80 10.30 -10.62
CA TRP A 132 4.72 8.84 -10.63
C TRP A 132 4.98 8.24 -9.25
N ILE A 133 5.97 8.76 -8.52
CA ILE A 133 6.24 8.38 -7.13
C ILE A 133 4.99 8.63 -6.28
N GLN A 134 4.42 9.82 -6.32
CA GLN A 134 3.23 10.17 -5.52
C GLN A 134 2.05 9.24 -5.81
N LEU A 135 1.76 8.95 -7.08
CA LEU A 135 0.68 8.04 -7.46
C LEU A 135 0.94 6.60 -7.00
N ALA A 136 2.20 6.14 -7.09
CA ALA A 136 2.58 4.80 -6.67
C ALA A 136 2.51 4.64 -5.15
N ILE A 137 2.95 5.65 -4.39
CA ILE A 137 2.81 5.70 -2.94
C ILE A 137 1.33 5.73 -2.55
N ALA A 138 0.50 6.55 -3.19
CA ALA A 138 -0.94 6.58 -2.92
C ALA A 138 -1.62 5.22 -3.18
N ARG A 139 -1.23 4.51 -4.25
CA ARG A 139 -1.71 3.15 -4.51
C ARG A 139 -1.23 2.15 -3.46
N ALA A 140 0.01 2.28 -3.00
CA ALA A 140 0.55 1.43 -1.95
C ALA A 140 -0.14 1.66 -0.60
N GLU A 141 -0.42 2.92 -0.23
CA GLU A 141 -1.25 3.29 0.92
C GLU A 141 -2.59 2.59 0.89
N GLU A 142 -3.28 2.64 -0.25
CA GLU A 142 -4.57 1.98 -0.42
C GLU A 142 -4.49 0.48 -0.14
N GLY A 143 -3.49 -0.20 -0.71
CA GLY A 143 -3.34 -1.64 -0.52
C GLY A 143 -2.89 -2.04 0.88
N VAL A 144 -2.08 -1.23 1.56
CA VAL A 144 -1.69 -1.46 2.96
C VAL A 144 -2.89 -1.23 3.89
N ILE A 145 -3.68 -0.17 3.65
CA ILE A 145 -4.93 0.04 4.38
C ILE A 145 -5.90 -1.12 4.17
N SER A 146 -6.02 -1.63 2.94
CA SER A 146 -6.86 -2.81 2.66
C SER A 146 -6.42 -4.02 3.48
N ALA A 147 -5.11 -4.31 3.54
CA ALA A 147 -4.58 -5.40 4.36
C ALA A 147 -4.90 -5.20 5.85
N HIS A 148 -4.78 -3.97 6.36
CA HIS A 148 -5.19 -3.68 7.73
C HIS A 148 -6.69 -3.90 7.97
N VAL A 149 -7.55 -3.57 7.01
CA VAL A 149 -8.99 -3.77 7.11
C VAL A 149 -9.34 -5.26 7.13
N ASP A 150 -8.74 -6.08 6.26
CA ASP A 150 -8.94 -7.54 6.27
C ASP A 150 -8.53 -8.16 7.62
N ASN A 151 -7.39 -7.72 8.14
CA ASN A 151 -6.89 -8.13 9.44
C ASN A 151 -7.82 -7.66 10.58
N ALA A 152 -8.31 -6.41 10.55
CA ALA A 152 -9.22 -5.86 11.55
C ALA A 152 -10.54 -6.64 11.60
N ILE A 153 -11.11 -7.00 10.45
CA ILE A 153 -12.32 -7.83 10.37
C ILE A 153 -12.08 -9.20 11.00
N THR A 154 -10.97 -9.85 10.67
CA THR A 154 -10.60 -11.17 11.22
C THR A 154 -10.37 -11.10 12.74
N PHE A 155 -9.71 -10.04 13.20
CA PHE A 155 -9.45 -9.79 14.62
C PHE A 155 -10.76 -9.53 15.38
N ALA A 156 -11.65 -8.71 14.82
CA ALA A 156 -12.95 -8.42 15.40
C ALA A 156 -13.84 -9.67 15.49
N ALA A 157 -13.85 -10.51 14.46
CA ALA A 157 -14.55 -11.78 14.46
C ALA A 157 -14.06 -12.72 15.59
N THR A 158 -12.77 -12.70 15.91
CA THR A 158 -12.20 -13.47 17.02
C THR A 158 -12.68 -13.00 18.41
N LEU A 159 -13.10 -11.72 18.50
CA LEU A 159 -13.50 -11.06 19.73
C LEU A 159 -15.02 -10.89 19.90
N ALA A 160 -15.81 -11.27 18.89
CA ALA A 160 -17.24 -10.98 18.83
C ALA A 160 -18.03 -11.46 20.07
N ASP A 161 -17.68 -12.62 20.63
CA ASP A 161 -18.34 -13.18 21.82
C ASP A 161 -17.89 -12.53 23.15
N HIS A 162 -16.90 -11.64 23.10
CA HIS A 162 -16.22 -11.12 24.29
C HIS A 162 -16.34 -9.60 24.44
N MET A 163 -16.55 -8.85 23.35
CA MET A 163 -16.75 -7.40 23.41
C MET A 163 -17.52 -6.87 22.19
N PRO A 164 -18.11 -5.67 22.30
CA PRO A 164 -18.76 -5.00 21.17
C PRO A 164 -17.78 -4.77 20.01
N LEU A 165 -18.31 -4.78 18.78
CA LEU A 165 -17.55 -4.65 17.55
C LEU A 165 -16.60 -3.45 17.54
N ASP A 166 -17.10 -2.26 17.90
CA ASP A 166 -16.29 -1.03 17.91
C ASP A 166 -15.06 -1.17 18.81
N ARG A 167 -15.22 -1.79 19.98
CA ARG A 167 -14.11 -2.05 20.91
C ARG A 167 -13.14 -3.10 20.38
N ALA A 168 -13.62 -4.08 19.63
CA ALA A 168 -12.77 -5.08 19.00
C ALA A 168 -11.90 -4.47 17.89
N ILE A 169 -12.44 -3.54 17.11
CA ILE A 169 -11.68 -2.80 16.08
C ILE A 169 -10.66 -1.86 16.74
N GLU A 170 -11.04 -1.14 17.79
CA GLU A 170 -10.11 -0.33 18.58
C GLU A 170 -8.97 -1.17 19.18
N ALA A 171 -9.28 -2.38 19.66
CA ALA A 171 -8.27 -3.30 20.18
C ALA A 171 -7.27 -3.74 19.09
N TYR A 172 -7.72 -3.94 17.85
CA TYR A 172 -6.82 -4.20 16.73
C TYR A 172 -5.91 -3.00 16.42
N ILE A 173 -6.48 -1.79 16.33
CA ILE A 173 -5.73 -0.55 16.09
C ILE A 173 -4.69 -0.30 17.19
N ALA A 174 -4.99 -0.67 18.43
CA ALA A 174 -4.05 -0.58 19.54
C ALA A 174 -2.97 -1.67 19.51
N ALA A 175 -3.29 -2.85 18.98
CA ALA A 175 -2.37 -3.99 18.91
C ALA A 175 -1.37 -3.89 17.73
N VAL A 176 -1.74 -3.20 16.66
CA VAL A 176 -0.92 -3.05 15.46
C VAL A 176 -0.59 -1.57 15.25
N PRO A 177 0.69 -1.16 15.29
CA PRO A 177 1.05 0.24 15.17
C PRO A 177 0.66 0.81 13.80
N LEU A 178 -0.18 1.85 13.82
CA LEU A 178 -0.62 2.59 12.64
C LEU A 178 -0.11 4.02 12.74
N THR A 179 0.53 4.53 11.68
CA THR A 179 1.07 5.88 11.64
C THR A 179 0.12 6.88 10.97
N GLY A 180 0.17 8.14 11.41
CA GLY A 180 -0.60 9.23 10.85
C GLY A 180 -2.11 8.98 10.80
N GLY A 181 -2.73 9.29 9.65
CA GLY A 181 -4.17 9.16 9.44
C GLY A 181 -4.68 7.73 9.18
N ARG A 182 -3.78 6.72 9.12
CA ARG A 182 -4.16 5.34 8.75
C ARG A 182 -5.14 4.71 9.74
N ALA A 183 -4.99 4.96 11.04
CA ALA A 183 -5.88 4.42 12.06
C ALA A 183 -7.35 4.79 11.80
N GLN A 184 -7.61 6.05 11.48
CA GLN A 184 -8.95 6.52 11.16
C GLN A 184 -9.46 5.92 9.85
N ALA A 185 -8.62 5.83 8.81
CA ALA A 185 -9.00 5.22 7.54
C ALA A 185 -9.36 3.73 7.69
N VAL A 186 -8.57 2.98 8.46
CA VAL A 186 -8.81 1.56 8.76
C VAL A 186 -10.12 1.40 9.54
N LEU A 187 -10.35 2.21 10.57
CA LEU A 187 -11.60 2.18 11.33
C LEU A 187 -12.81 2.38 10.41
N GLN A 188 -12.83 3.48 9.64
CA GLN A 188 -13.97 3.83 8.79
C GLN A 188 -14.23 2.78 7.69
N ARG A 189 -13.17 2.28 7.04
CA ARG A 189 -13.31 1.26 5.99
C ARG A 189 -13.71 -0.10 6.52
N THR A 190 -13.25 -0.46 7.72
CA THR A 190 -13.69 -1.69 8.39
C THR A 190 -15.17 -1.62 8.69
N LEU A 191 -15.65 -0.51 9.28
CA LEU A 191 -17.07 -0.29 9.54
C LEU A 191 -17.89 -0.31 8.23
N ALA A 192 -17.40 0.33 7.16
CA ALA A 192 -18.07 0.33 5.87
C ALA A 192 -18.22 -1.09 5.29
N ARG A 193 -17.16 -1.91 5.28
CA ARG A 193 -17.24 -3.30 4.80
C ARG A 193 -18.14 -4.19 5.65
N LEU A 194 -18.14 -3.99 6.97
CA LEU A 194 -19.05 -4.71 7.86
C LEU A 194 -20.50 -4.25 7.71
N ALA A 195 -20.73 -2.99 7.36
CA ALA A 195 -22.05 -2.47 7.02
C ALA A 195 -22.57 -3.08 5.72
N GLU A 196 -21.74 -3.14 4.66
CA GLU A 196 -22.09 -3.79 3.38
C GLU A 196 -22.44 -5.28 3.56
N ALA A 197 -21.81 -5.97 4.51
CA ALA A 197 -22.12 -7.36 4.80
C ALA A 197 -23.44 -7.55 5.57
N GLN A 198 -23.93 -6.53 6.29
CA GLN A 198 -25.09 -6.61 7.17
C GLN A 198 -26.35 -5.94 6.59
N PHE A 199 -26.18 -4.89 5.80
CA PHE A 199 -27.27 -4.21 5.14
C PHE A 199 -27.40 -4.74 3.71
N PRO A 200 -28.60 -5.14 3.24
CA PRO A 200 -28.80 -5.34 1.82
C PRO A 200 -28.42 -4.06 1.08
N ALA A 201 -27.71 -4.18 -0.05
CA ALA A 201 -27.47 -3.03 -0.92
C ALA A 201 -28.81 -2.34 -1.14
N ALA A 202 -28.87 -1.04 -0.91
CA ALA A 202 -30.05 -0.26 -1.27
C ALA A 202 -30.28 -0.49 -2.77
N GLY A 203 -31.20 -1.38 -3.11
CA GLY A 203 -31.60 -1.62 -4.48
C GLY A 203 -32.03 -0.28 -5.08
N PRO A 204 -31.84 -0.05 -6.39
CA PRO A 204 -32.25 1.19 -7.02
C PRO A 204 -33.70 1.47 -6.63
N ALA A 205 -33.90 2.55 -5.87
CA ALA A 205 -35.20 2.92 -5.34
C ALA A 205 -36.19 3.05 -6.50
N ALA A 206 -37.27 2.28 -6.41
CA ALA A 206 -38.51 2.37 -7.16
C ALA A 206 -38.58 3.54 -8.16
N ALA A 207 -38.15 3.28 -9.39
CA ALA A 207 -38.35 4.16 -10.53
C ALA A 207 -39.38 3.56 -11.48
N THR A 208 -40.53 3.11 -10.97
CA THR A 208 -41.72 2.73 -11.77
C THR A 208 -42.88 2.46 -10.81
N GLU A 209 -43.63 3.50 -10.42
CA GLU A 209 -45.05 3.42 -10.03
C GLU A 209 -45.51 4.84 -9.70
N ASP A 210 -45.62 5.66 -10.76
CA ASP A 210 -46.49 6.84 -10.83
C ASP A 210 -46.52 7.28 -12.30
N ALA A 211 -47.03 6.38 -13.14
CA ALA A 211 -47.39 6.66 -14.52
C ALA A 211 -48.63 5.84 -14.89
N ASP A 212 -49.68 5.95 -14.08
CA ASP A 212 -51.06 5.76 -14.52
C ASP A 212 -52.03 6.21 -13.41
N SER A 213 -52.56 7.43 -13.55
CA SER A 213 -53.87 7.88 -13.06
C SER A 213 -54.20 9.27 -13.62
#